data_AF-A0A961CC74-F1
#
_entry.id   AF-A0A961CC74-F1
#
_cell.length_a   1.000
_cell.length_b   1.000
_cell.length_c   1.000
_cell.angle_alpha   90.00
_cell.angle_beta   90.00
_cell.angle_gamma   90.00
#
_symmetry.space_group_name_H-M   'P 1'
#
loop_
_entity.id
_entity.type
_entity.pdbx_description
1 polymer ?
#
loop_
_entity_poly.entity_id
_entity_poly.type
_entity_poly.pdbx_seq_one_letter_code
_entity_poly.pdbx_strand_id
1 'polypeptide(L)'
;QIVKTKFAAGGPAIALFRPKSFVAEPSGGGAAEVAALDVPDTGAAGAAKLINRHVEETSGPKLDEAAVVVSGGRGLGEAAKFDLIEDLAKTLKGAPGASRAIVDAGWVPYSYQVGQTGKVV
;
A
#
# COMPACT_ATOMS: atom_id res chain seq x y z
N GLN A 1 18.49 -8.33 -9.38
CA GLN A 1 19.86 -8.57 -8.87
C GLN A 1 19.75 -9.01 -7.42
N ILE A 2 20.23 -10.22 -7.08
CA ILE A 2 20.26 -10.68 -5.68
C ILE A 2 21.47 -10.01 -5.03
N VAL A 3 21.23 -9.13 -4.06
CA VAL A 3 22.28 -8.43 -3.31
C VAL A 3 22.50 -9.19 -2.01
N LYS A 4 23.73 -9.67 -1.78
CA LYS A 4 24.14 -10.21 -0.49
C LYS A 4 24.72 -9.06 0.34
N THR A 5 24.09 -8.77 1.48
CA THR A 5 24.57 -7.79 2.45
C THR A 5 24.75 -8.46 3.81
N LYS A 6 25.66 -7.96 4.64
CA LYS A 6 25.87 -8.41 6.02
C LYS A 6 25.96 -7.21 6.94
N PHE A 7 25.39 -7.32 8.13
CA PHE A 7 25.65 -6.34 9.18
C PHE A 7 27.08 -6.52 9.68
N ALA A 8 27.85 -5.43 9.72
CA ALA A 8 29.27 -5.47 10.07
C ALA A 8 29.53 -5.35 11.58
N ALA A 9 28.57 -4.84 12.35
CA ALA A 9 28.67 -4.64 13.79
C ALA A 9 27.92 -5.73 14.57
N GLY A 10 28.40 -6.06 15.76
CA GLY A 10 27.67 -6.87 16.72
C GLY A 10 26.57 -6.03 17.40
N GLY A 11 25.34 -6.52 17.40
CA GLY A 11 24.19 -5.82 17.98
C GLY A 11 22.88 -6.14 17.24
N PRO A 12 21.75 -5.54 17.67
CA PRO A 12 20.50 -5.69 16.97
C PRO A 12 20.59 -5.07 15.57
N ALA A 13 20.16 -5.83 14.58
CA ALA A 13 20.11 -5.37 13.20
C ALA A 13 18.70 -4.91 12.83
N ILE A 14 18.59 -3.77 12.15
CA ILE A 14 17.33 -3.26 11.62
C ILE A 14 17.33 -3.49 10.11
N ALA A 15 16.32 -4.22 9.63
CA ALA A 15 16.09 -4.43 8.21
C ALA A 15 14.65 -4.02 7.86
N LEU A 16 14.51 -3.31 6.74
CA LEU A 16 13.21 -2.94 6.18
C LEU A 16 12.93 -3.84 4.98
N PHE A 17 11.82 -4.54 5.02
CA PHE A 17 11.36 -5.37 3.92
C PHE A 17 10.18 -4.70 3.23
N ARG A 18 10.12 -4.79 1.89
CA ARG A 18 8.96 -4.28 1.17
C ARG A 18 7.74 -5.14 1.52
N PRO A 19 6.55 -4.56 1.76
CA PRO A 19 5.31 -5.33 1.88
C PRO A 19 5.16 -6.31 0.71
N LYS A 20 4.55 -7.48 0.97
CA LYS A 20 4.37 -8.56 -0.01
C LYS A 20 5.66 -9.19 -0.57
N SER A 21 6.85 -8.93 0.01
CA SER A 21 8.10 -9.59 -0.44
C SER A 21 8.22 -11.06 -0.06
N PHE A 22 7.44 -11.50 0.93
CA PHE A 22 7.42 -12.88 1.42
C PHE A 22 5.98 -13.35 1.58
N VAL A 23 5.76 -14.64 1.33
CA VAL A 23 4.49 -15.30 1.61
C VAL A 23 4.48 -15.66 3.09
N ALA A 24 3.39 -15.34 3.79
CA ALA A 24 3.23 -15.76 5.18
C ALA A 24 3.02 -17.28 5.24
N GLU A 25 3.73 -17.95 6.15
CA GLU A 25 3.64 -19.40 6.33
C GLU A 25 3.24 -19.73 7.78
N PRO A 26 2.41 -20.77 8.00
CA PRO A 26 2.10 -21.23 9.34
C PRO A 26 3.38 -21.67 10.05
N SER A 27 3.63 -21.17 11.25
CA SER A 27 4.80 -21.58 12.05
C SER A 27 4.64 -22.98 12.67
N GLY A 28 3.43 -23.56 12.63
CA GLY A 28 3.10 -24.86 13.24
C GLY A 28 3.19 -24.90 14.77
N GLY A 29 3.51 -23.76 15.42
CA GLY A 29 3.69 -23.66 16.87
C GLY A 29 2.42 -23.24 17.62
N GLY A 30 2.44 -23.42 18.94
CA GLY A 30 1.39 -22.93 19.85
C GLY A 30 1.45 -21.41 20.09
N ALA A 31 0.65 -20.93 21.03
CA ALA A 31 0.65 -19.51 21.41
C ALA A 31 2.05 -19.05 21.85
N ALA A 32 2.49 -17.90 21.35
CA ALA A 32 3.74 -17.28 21.75
C ALA A 32 3.65 -16.71 23.17
N GLU A 33 4.79 -16.64 23.86
CA GLU A 33 4.90 -15.97 25.15
C GLU A 33 4.62 -14.46 24.99
N VAL A 34 3.76 -13.92 25.87
CA VAL A 34 3.44 -12.49 25.90
C VAL A 34 4.19 -11.86 27.08
N ALA A 35 5.13 -10.99 26.78
CA ALA A 35 5.87 -10.22 27.78
C ALA A 35 5.46 -8.74 27.72
N ALA A 36 5.19 -8.15 28.90
CA ALA A 36 5.05 -6.71 29.02
C ALA A 36 6.44 -6.06 28.97
N LEU A 37 6.57 -4.98 28.19
CA LEU A 37 7.79 -4.20 28.08
C LEU A 37 7.54 -2.80 28.62
N ASP A 38 8.41 -2.36 29.54
CA ASP A 38 8.43 -0.98 29.97
C ASP A 38 8.96 -0.11 28.83
N VAL A 39 8.14 0.83 28.36
CA VAL A 39 8.53 1.78 27.32
C VAL A 39 9.24 2.95 28.00
N PRO A 40 10.53 3.20 27.71
CA PRO A 40 11.24 4.33 28.30
C PRO A 40 10.71 5.66 27.79
N ASP A 41 11.07 6.75 28.48
CA ASP A 41 10.81 8.10 27.97
C ASP A 41 11.48 8.26 26.59
N THR A 42 10.65 8.51 25.58
CA THR A 42 11.05 8.66 24.17
C THR A 42 11.31 10.12 23.81
N GLY A 43 11.26 11.03 24.79
CA GLY A 43 11.52 12.45 24.66
C GLY A 43 10.39 13.18 23.93
N ALA A 44 10.45 13.23 22.60
CA ALA A 44 9.54 14.02 21.77
C ALA A 44 8.33 13.25 21.22
N ALA A 45 8.05 12.03 21.73
CA ALA A 45 6.87 11.30 21.29
C ALA A 45 5.59 12.10 21.55
N GLY A 46 4.71 12.17 20.55
CA GLY A 46 3.49 12.99 20.61
C GLY A 46 3.65 14.44 20.12
N ALA A 47 4.83 14.86 19.65
CA ALA A 47 5.00 16.17 19.01
C ALA A 47 4.18 16.31 17.71
N ALA A 48 3.94 15.20 17.01
CA ALA A 48 3.06 15.17 15.84
C ALA A 48 1.59 15.23 16.28
N LYS A 49 0.87 16.28 15.84
CA LYS A 49 -0.57 16.41 16.07
C LYS A 49 -1.34 16.00 14.82
N LEU A 50 -2.26 15.05 14.96
CA LEU A 50 -3.22 14.73 13.91
C LEU A 50 -4.31 15.82 13.90
N ILE A 51 -4.15 16.81 13.01
CA ILE A 51 -5.07 17.95 12.90
C ILE A 51 -6.32 17.63 12.08
N ASN A 52 -6.23 16.66 11.16
CA ASN A 52 -7.35 16.25 10.32
C ASN A 52 -7.14 14.81 9.85
N ARG A 53 -8.23 14.06 9.70
CA ARG A 53 -8.24 12.71 9.15
C ARG A 53 -9.43 12.58 8.20
N HIS A 54 -9.14 12.49 6.91
CA HIS A 54 -10.16 12.19 5.91
C HIS A 54 -10.16 10.68 5.65
N VAL A 55 -11.29 10.03 5.90
CA VAL A 55 -11.49 8.63 5.52
C VAL A 55 -12.35 8.65 4.27
N GLU A 56 -11.74 8.42 3.10
CA GLU A 56 -12.51 8.25 1.88
C GLU A 56 -13.42 7.03 2.01
N GLU A 57 -14.71 7.20 1.72
CA GLU A 57 -15.62 6.07 1.54
C GLU A 57 -15.13 5.26 0.35
N THR A 58 -14.55 4.09 0.63
CA THR A 58 -14.10 3.17 -0.42
C THR A 58 -15.21 2.17 -0.67
N SER A 59 -15.71 2.12 -1.91
CA SER A 59 -16.55 1.00 -2.37
C SER A 59 -15.68 -0.02 -3.11
N GLY A 60 -15.81 -1.30 -2.80
CA GLY A 60 -14.97 -2.35 -3.36
C GLY A 60 -13.61 -2.53 -2.65
N PRO A 61 -12.78 -3.49 -3.11
CA PRO A 61 -11.49 -3.76 -2.49
C PRO A 61 -10.52 -2.58 -2.70
N LYS A 62 -9.74 -2.25 -1.67
CA LYS A 62 -8.71 -1.21 -1.77
C LYS A 62 -7.58 -1.67 -2.69
N LEU A 63 -6.98 -0.74 -3.43
CA LEU A 63 -5.87 -1.01 -4.36
C LEU A 63 -4.75 -1.89 -3.76
N ASP A 64 -4.37 -1.61 -2.51
CA ASP A 64 -3.30 -2.26 -1.75
C ASP A 64 -3.63 -3.70 -1.33
N GLU A 65 -4.92 -4.01 -1.17
CA GLU A 65 -5.42 -5.31 -0.72
C GLU A 65 -6.05 -6.12 -1.86
N ALA A 66 -6.31 -5.51 -3.01
CA ALA A 66 -6.96 -6.15 -4.14
C ALA A 66 -6.07 -7.23 -4.77
N ALA A 67 -6.65 -8.41 -5.00
CA ALA A 67 -5.98 -9.49 -5.72
C ALA A 67 -5.83 -9.21 -7.23
N VAL A 68 -6.72 -8.40 -7.78
CA VAL A 68 -6.72 -7.97 -9.19
C VAL A 68 -6.86 -6.46 -9.24
N VAL A 69 -6.01 -5.81 -10.02
CA VAL A 69 -6.09 -4.37 -10.29
C VAL A 69 -6.23 -4.17 -11.80
N VAL A 70 -7.28 -3.46 -12.21
CA VAL A 70 -7.48 -3.05 -13.60
C VAL A 70 -7.12 -1.58 -13.69
N SER A 71 -6.07 -1.24 -14.45
CA SER A 71 -5.53 0.12 -14.47
C SER A 71 -5.78 0.86 -15.78
N GLY A 72 -6.30 2.08 -15.66
CA GLY A 72 -6.46 3.05 -16.75
C GLY A 72 -5.31 4.03 -16.85
N GLY A 73 -5.11 4.60 -18.04
CA GLY A 73 -4.13 5.66 -18.25
C GLY A 73 -4.49 6.56 -19.41
N ARG A 74 -3.55 7.46 -19.77
CA ARG A 74 -3.79 8.48 -20.81
C ARG A 74 -4.19 7.90 -22.17
N GLY A 75 -3.84 6.65 -22.45
CA GLY A 75 -4.26 5.92 -23.65
C GLY A 75 -5.78 5.72 -23.80
N LEU A 76 -6.58 5.94 -22.74
CA LEU A 76 -8.05 5.97 -22.83
C LEU A 76 -8.56 7.16 -23.67
N GLY A 77 -7.76 8.21 -23.82
CA GLY A 77 -8.09 9.38 -24.66
C GLY A 77 -8.97 10.43 -23.98
N GLU A 78 -9.92 10.03 -23.14
CA GLU A 78 -10.79 10.95 -22.39
C GLU A 78 -11.23 10.39 -21.04
N ALA A 79 -11.63 11.27 -20.11
CA ALA A 79 -12.01 10.91 -18.75
C ALA A 79 -13.21 9.95 -18.68
N ALA A 80 -14.23 10.17 -19.53
CA ALA A 80 -15.45 9.36 -19.55
C ALA A 80 -15.22 7.89 -19.90
N LYS A 81 -14.09 7.55 -20.56
CA LYS A 81 -13.72 6.16 -20.85
C LYS A 81 -13.14 5.42 -19.66
N PHE A 82 -12.93 6.09 -18.52
CA PHE A 82 -12.50 5.43 -17.30
C PHE A 82 -13.56 4.48 -16.73
N ASP A 83 -14.86 4.71 -17.04
CA ASP A 83 -15.96 3.82 -16.65
C ASP A 83 -15.71 2.37 -17.10
N LEU A 84 -15.07 2.16 -18.26
CA LEU A 84 -14.68 0.82 -18.74
C LEU A 84 -13.72 0.10 -17.79
N ILE A 85 -12.83 0.85 -17.14
CA ILE A 85 -11.86 0.32 -16.16
C ILE A 85 -12.59 -0.08 -14.88
N GLU A 86 -13.52 0.75 -14.42
CA GLU A 86 -14.32 0.48 -13.23
C GLU A 86 -15.25 -0.72 -13.43
N ASP A 87 -15.92 -0.80 -14.57
CA ASP A 87 -16.80 -1.93 -14.91
C ASP A 87 -16.05 -3.26 -14.97
N LEU A 88 -14.86 -3.27 -15.59
CA LEU A 88 -14.03 -4.46 -15.64
C LEU A 88 -13.49 -4.83 -14.25
N ALA A 89 -13.02 -3.85 -13.47
CA ALA A 89 -12.57 -4.08 -12.10
C ALA A 89 -13.69 -4.70 -11.25
N LYS A 90 -14.89 -4.15 -11.33
CA LYS A 90 -16.08 -4.66 -10.63
C LYS A 90 -16.42 -6.08 -11.05
N THR A 91 -16.39 -6.37 -12.35
CA THR A 91 -16.65 -7.72 -12.88
C THR A 91 -15.67 -8.75 -12.36
N LEU A 92 -14.38 -8.36 -12.24
CA LEU A 92 -13.32 -9.20 -11.71
C LEU A 92 -13.24 -9.20 -10.18
N LYS A 93 -14.14 -8.49 -9.48
CA LYS A 93 -14.07 -8.26 -8.03
C LYS A 93 -12.71 -7.70 -7.58
N GLY A 94 -12.09 -6.90 -8.45
CA GLY A 94 -10.82 -6.22 -8.23
C GLY A 94 -11.00 -4.73 -7.93
N ALA A 95 -9.89 -3.99 -7.97
CA ALA A 95 -9.86 -2.55 -7.74
C ALA A 95 -9.49 -1.77 -9.02
N PRO A 96 -10.11 -0.61 -9.28
CA PRO A 96 -9.71 0.27 -10.38
C PRO A 96 -8.44 1.06 -10.00
N GLY A 97 -7.43 1.02 -10.87
CA GLY A 97 -6.19 1.77 -10.74
C GLY A 97 -5.99 2.81 -11.85
N ALA A 98 -5.08 3.74 -11.63
CA ALA A 98 -4.82 4.84 -12.55
C ALA A 98 -3.33 5.20 -12.63
N SER A 99 -2.85 5.50 -13.83
CA SER A 99 -1.54 6.14 -14.00
C SER A 99 -1.55 7.58 -13.48
N ARG A 100 -0.38 8.07 -13.03
CA ARG A 100 -0.20 9.47 -12.63
C ARG A 100 -0.68 10.49 -13.68
N ALA A 101 -0.51 10.20 -14.97
CA ALA A 101 -0.86 11.14 -16.03
C ALA A 101 -2.35 11.56 -16.03
N ILE A 102 -3.26 10.62 -15.71
CA ILE A 102 -4.70 10.91 -15.68
C ILE A 102 -5.18 11.42 -14.32
N VAL A 103 -4.45 11.09 -13.25
CA VAL A 103 -4.64 11.69 -11.91
C VAL A 103 -4.27 13.18 -11.96
N ASP A 104 -3.10 13.51 -12.50
CA ASP A 104 -2.64 14.90 -12.67
C ASP A 104 -3.58 15.68 -13.62
N ALA A 105 -4.24 14.99 -14.57
CA ALA A 105 -5.26 15.58 -15.45
C ALA A 105 -6.65 15.71 -14.81
N GLY A 106 -6.82 15.28 -13.55
CA GLY A 106 -8.07 15.38 -12.81
C GLY A 106 -9.17 14.40 -13.23
N TRP A 107 -8.84 13.33 -13.95
CA TRP A 107 -9.85 12.35 -14.39
C TRP A 107 -10.35 11.48 -13.22
N VAL A 108 -9.45 11.17 -12.29
CA VAL A 108 -9.67 10.25 -11.17
C VAL A 108 -8.87 10.71 -9.94
N PRO A 109 -9.28 10.35 -8.72
CA PRO A 109 -8.61 10.79 -7.50
C PRO A 109 -7.21 10.18 -7.34
N TYR A 110 -6.38 10.83 -6.53
CA TYR A 110 -5.02 10.36 -6.23
C TYR A 110 -4.98 8.99 -5.56
N SER A 111 -6.04 8.58 -4.84
CA SER A 111 -6.15 7.26 -4.22
C SER A 111 -6.14 6.10 -5.22
N TYR A 112 -6.45 6.37 -6.50
CA TYR A 112 -6.39 5.39 -7.58
C TYR A 112 -4.97 5.27 -8.18
N GLN A 113 -4.05 6.17 -7.83
CA GLN A 113 -2.73 6.22 -8.47
C GLN A 113 -1.88 4.97 -8.15
N VAL A 114 -1.45 4.28 -9.21
CA VAL A 114 -0.48 3.17 -9.16
C VAL A 114 0.91 3.66 -9.58
N GLY A 115 1.95 3.27 -8.83
CA GLY A 115 3.35 3.52 -9.18
C GLY A 115 4.20 3.98 -8.00
N GLN A 116 5.45 4.39 -8.26
CA GLN A 116 6.41 4.76 -7.21
C GLN A 116 5.93 5.90 -6.30
N THR A 117 5.18 6.85 -6.84
CA THR A 117 4.62 7.98 -6.10
C THR A 117 3.16 7.77 -5.71
N GLY A 118 2.59 6.61 -6.00
CA GLY A 118 1.23 6.20 -5.62
C GLY A 118 1.27 4.94 -4.75
N LYS A 119 0.30 4.04 -4.92
CA LYS A 119 0.32 2.73 -4.29
C LYS A 119 1.17 1.75 -5.09
N VAL A 120 1.96 0.96 -4.37
CA VAL A 120 2.63 -0.24 -4.91
C VAL A 120 1.67 -1.40 -4.66
N VAL A 121 1.10 -1.94 -5.73
CA VAL A 121 0.06 -2.97 -5.69
C VAL A 121 0.59 -4.34 -6.07
#